data_AF-A0A6L9LXA2-F1
#
_entry.id   AF-A0A6L9LXA2-F1
#
_cell.length_a   1.000
_cell.length_b   1.000
_cell.length_c   1.000
_cell.angle_alpha   90.00
_cell.angle_beta   90.00
_cell.angle_gamma   90.00
#
_symmetry.space_group_name_H-M   'P 1'
#
loop_
_entity.id
_entity.type
_entity.pdbx_description
1 polymer ?
#
loop_
_entity_poly.entity_id
_entity_poly.type
_entity_poly.pdbx_seq_one_letter_code
_entity_poly.pdbx_strand_id
1 'polypeptide(L)'
;MLPLPSIEEVKAVKQSEITTAADRVLVAAGAEYGDMERQTWDQQYAEARTYQADPDTDVPLLTAIATGRGMDVATLADRIIANRAAWVALSGRIVGQRLAYQDALDAADTAEDVAEIVVEYVAGG
;
A
#
# COMPACT_ATOMS: atom_id res chain seq x y z
N MET A 1 17.01 -27.12 -29.23
CA MET A 1 15.86 -26.19 -29.16
C MET A 1 15.14 -26.50 -27.87
N LEU A 2 15.05 -25.56 -26.93
CA LEU A 2 14.23 -25.75 -25.73
C LEU A 2 12.75 -25.75 -26.15
N PRO A 3 11.86 -26.50 -25.47
CA PRO A 3 10.44 -26.44 -25.74
C PRO A 3 9.89 -25.03 -25.50
N LEU A 4 8.83 -24.66 -26.23
CA LEU A 4 8.09 -23.43 -25.95
C LEU A 4 7.43 -23.55 -24.56
N PRO A 5 7.38 -22.46 -23.78
CA PRO A 5 6.78 -22.48 -22.46
C PRO A 5 5.28 -22.81 -22.56
N SER A 6 4.78 -23.53 -21.55
CA SER A 6 3.35 -23.77 -21.41
C SER A 6 2.61 -22.49 -21.03
N ILE A 7 1.29 -22.45 -21.25
CA ILE A 7 0.45 -21.33 -20.80
C ILE A 7 0.55 -21.13 -19.27
N GLU A 8 0.69 -22.20 -18.50
CA GLU A 8 0.86 -22.12 -17.04
C GLU A 8 2.18 -21.46 -16.66
N GLU A 9 3.26 -21.77 -17.35
CA GLU A 9 4.58 -21.14 -17.14
C GLU A 9 4.53 -19.64 -17.50
N VAL A 10 3.87 -19.29 -18.61
CA VAL A 10 3.68 -17.90 -19.03
C VAL A 10 2.84 -17.13 -18.01
N LYS A 11 1.75 -17.72 -17.50
CA LYS A 11 0.92 -17.11 -16.45
C LYS A 11 1.69 -16.93 -15.14
N ALA A 12 2.49 -17.91 -14.73
CA ALA A 12 3.30 -17.81 -13.50
C ALA A 12 4.30 -16.64 -13.56
N VAL A 13 4.95 -16.44 -14.71
CA VAL A 13 5.84 -15.29 -14.93
C VAL A 13 5.08 -13.97 -14.83
N LYS A 14 3.93 -13.85 -15.51
CA LYS A 14 3.10 -12.63 -15.45
C LYS A 14 2.56 -12.36 -14.04
N GLN A 15 2.17 -13.40 -13.29
CA GLN A 15 1.74 -13.25 -11.90
C GLN A 15 2.85 -12.68 -11.00
N SER A 16 4.08 -13.14 -11.21
CA SER A 16 5.25 -12.60 -10.50
C SER A 16 5.52 -11.14 -10.86
N GLU A 17 5.37 -10.76 -12.14
CA GLU A 17 5.46 -9.37 -12.61
C GLU A 17 4.41 -8.48 -11.96
N ILE A 18 3.13 -8.89 -12.00
CA ILE A 18 1.99 -8.18 -11.37
C ILE A 18 2.26 -7.92 -9.89
N THR A 19 2.71 -8.95 -9.17
CA THR A 19 2.97 -8.87 -7.72
C THR A 19 4.18 -7.97 -7.43
N THR A 20 5.31 -8.21 -8.10
CA THR A 20 6.55 -7.46 -7.86
C THR A 20 6.41 -5.98 -8.20
N ALA A 21 5.66 -5.64 -9.27
CA ALA A 21 5.45 -4.27 -9.66
C ALA A 21 4.52 -3.52 -8.68
N ALA A 22 3.48 -4.17 -8.14
CA ALA A 22 2.65 -3.59 -7.08
C ALA A 22 3.46 -3.33 -5.80
N ASP A 23 4.22 -4.34 -5.36
CA ASP A 23 5.05 -4.25 -4.16
C ASP A 23 6.07 -3.13 -4.29
N ARG A 24 6.71 -2.98 -5.46
CA ARG A 24 7.66 -1.89 -5.72
C ARG A 24 7.03 -0.51 -5.48
N VAL A 25 5.80 -0.29 -5.96
CA VAL A 25 5.11 1.00 -5.77
C VAL A 25 4.78 1.24 -4.30
N LEU A 26 4.23 0.24 -3.60
CA LEU A 26 3.83 0.38 -2.20
C LEU A 26 5.04 0.50 -1.26
N VAL A 27 6.11 -0.25 -1.51
CA VAL A 27 7.37 -0.14 -0.76
C VAL A 27 7.99 1.23 -0.96
N ALA A 28 8.07 1.73 -2.20
CA ALA A 28 8.60 3.06 -2.47
C ALA A 28 7.81 4.16 -1.75
N ALA A 29 6.49 4.05 -1.71
CA ALA A 29 5.63 5.01 -1.01
C ALA A 29 5.77 4.99 0.52
N GLY A 30 6.22 3.86 1.09
CA GLY A 30 6.47 3.71 2.52
C GLY A 30 7.95 3.74 2.91
N ALA A 31 8.87 4.00 1.98
CA ALA A 31 10.30 3.74 2.15
C ALA A 31 10.97 4.58 3.25
N GLU A 32 10.39 5.73 3.60
CA GLU A 32 10.88 6.57 4.69
C GLU A 32 10.56 6.00 6.08
N TYR A 33 9.66 5.00 6.17
CA TYR A 33 9.19 4.43 7.43
C TYR A 33 9.68 2.97 7.60
N GLY A 34 10.33 2.68 8.72
CA GLY A 34 10.79 1.33 9.04
C GLY A 34 9.66 0.38 9.43
N ASP A 35 9.93 -0.94 9.38
CA ASP A 35 8.96 -1.99 9.76
C ASP A 35 8.45 -1.86 11.20
N MET A 36 9.33 -1.47 12.11
CA MET A 36 8.97 -1.23 13.52
C MET A 36 7.97 -0.08 13.68
N GLU A 37 8.10 0.98 12.88
CA GLU A 37 7.19 2.11 12.93
C GLU A 37 5.81 1.74 12.38
N ARG A 38 5.78 1.02 11.25
CA ARG A 38 4.55 0.58 10.58
C ARG A 38 3.65 -0.28 11.45
N GLN A 39 4.23 -1.07 12.36
CA GLN A 39 3.47 -1.87 13.33
C GLN A 39 2.60 -1.03 14.27
N THR A 40 2.92 0.25 14.45
CA THR A 40 2.19 1.16 15.34
C THR A 40 1.18 2.04 14.60
N TRP A 41 1.14 2.03 13.27
CA TRP A 41 0.33 2.96 12.48
C TRP A 41 -1.17 2.88 12.75
N ASP A 42 -1.71 1.67 12.96
CA ASP A 42 -3.14 1.52 13.27
C ASP A 42 -3.48 2.09 14.65
N GLN A 43 -2.60 1.91 15.65
CA GLN A 43 -2.78 2.51 16.97
C GLN A 43 -2.63 4.04 16.91
N GLN A 44 -1.61 4.54 16.19
CA GLN A 44 -1.43 5.97 15.95
C GLN A 44 -2.68 6.59 15.31
N TYR A 45 -3.24 5.95 14.28
CA TYR A 45 -4.45 6.43 13.64
C TYR A 45 -5.67 6.38 14.56
N ALA A 46 -5.83 5.31 15.34
CA ALA A 46 -6.93 5.19 16.31
C ALA A 46 -6.87 6.29 17.38
N GLU A 47 -5.70 6.49 17.99
CA GLU A 47 -5.49 7.54 18.98
C GLU A 47 -5.66 8.94 18.38
N ALA A 48 -5.18 9.18 17.15
CA ALA A 48 -5.41 10.47 16.47
C ALA A 48 -6.91 10.77 16.28
N ARG A 49 -7.71 9.75 15.94
CA ARG A 49 -9.17 9.89 15.81
C ARG A 49 -9.86 10.12 17.15
N THR A 50 -9.42 9.44 18.21
CA THR A 50 -9.92 9.66 19.58
C THR A 50 -9.63 11.08 20.03
N TYR A 51 -8.38 11.56 19.84
CA TYR A 51 -7.97 12.92 20.19
C TYR A 51 -8.76 13.98 19.42
N GLN A 52 -8.99 13.79 18.11
CA GLN A 52 -9.81 14.73 17.32
C GLN A 52 -11.28 14.79 17.77
N ALA A 53 -11.81 13.69 18.31
CA ALA A 53 -13.18 13.66 18.81
C ALA A 53 -13.29 14.31 20.20
N ASP A 54 -12.27 14.13 21.04
CA ASP A 54 -12.21 14.68 22.39
C ASP A 54 -10.74 14.89 22.81
N PRO A 55 -10.24 16.15 22.79
CA PRO A 55 -8.85 16.46 23.14
C PRO A 55 -8.45 16.20 24.60
N ASP A 56 -9.43 15.94 25.49
CA ASP A 56 -9.18 15.62 26.90
C ASP A 56 -8.94 14.12 27.13
N THR A 57 -8.97 13.30 26.07
CA THR A 57 -8.74 11.85 26.14
C THR A 57 -7.26 11.48 26.23
N ASP A 58 -6.98 10.41 26.98
CA ASP A 58 -5.64 9.83 27.05
C ASP A 58 -5.27 9.14 25.73
N VAL A 59 -4.26 9.70 25.06
CA VAL A 59 -3.64 9.16 23.83
C VAL A 59 -2.14 8.92 24.05
N PRO A 60 -1.78 7.85 24.80
CA PRO A 60 -0.43 7.68 25.32
C PRO A 60 0.63 7.47 24.26
N LEU A 61 0.33 6.76 23.16
CA LEU A 61 1.29 6.57 22.07
C LEU A 61 1.53 7.89 21.33
N LEU A 62 0.46 8.61 20.99
CA LEU A 62 0.57 9.94 20.35
C LEU A 62 1.32 10.92 21.23
N THR A 63 1.04 10.93 22.54
CA THR A 63 1.72 11.78 23.51
C THR A 63 3.22 11.47 23.55
N ALA A 64 3.59 10.19 23.59
CA ALA A 64 4.99 9.78 23.59
C ALA A 64 5.72 10.17 22.29
N ILE A 65 5.10 9.95 21.13
CA ILE A 65 5.66 10.32 19.82
C ILE A 65 5.80 11.84 19.71
N ALA A 66 4.76 12.59 20.08
CA ALA A 66 4.75 14.06 20.03
C ALA A 66 5.85 14.64 20.92
N THR A 67 5.99 14.12 22.14
CA THR A 67 7.06 14.48 23.10
C THR A 67 8.44 14.19 22.52
N GLY A 68 8.66 12.98 21.98
CA GLY A 68 9.93 12.58 21.38
C GLY A 68 10.31 13.42 20.15
N ARG A 69 9.31 13.99 19.46
CA ARG A 69 9.50 14.88 18.30
C ARG A 69 9.53 16.36 18.66
N GLY A 70 9.28 16.73 19.92
CA GLY A 70 9.21 18.12 20.37
C GLY A 70 8.07 18.90 19.69
N MET A 71 6.90 18.28 19.52
CA MET A 71 5.74 18.89 18.86
C MET A 71 4.43 18.65 19.62
N ASP A 72 3.39 19.39 19.25
CA ASP A 72 2.07 19.26 19.88
C ASP A 72 1.32 18.00 19.40
N VAL A 73 0.59 17.35 20.32
CA VAL A 73 -0.25 16.17 20.03
C VAL A 73 -1.28 16.48 18.94
N ALA A 74 -1.90 17.66 18.95
CA ALA A 74 -2.82 18.09 17.91
C ALA A 74 -2.17 18.10 16.51
N THR A 75 -0.98 18.70 16.40
CA THR A 75 -0.23 18.76 15.15
C THR A 75 0.13 17.35 14.66
N LEU A 76 0.50 16.45 15.57
CA LEU A 76 0.79 15.06 15.23
C LEU A 76 -0.47 14.31 14.77
N ALA A 77 -1.60 14.47 15.47
CA ALA A 77 -2.87 13.82 15.12
C ALA A 77 -3.33 14.19 13.70
N ASP A 78 -3.28 15.47 13.35
CA ASP A 78 -3.65 15.93 12.00
C ASP A 78 -2.73 15.34 10.92
N ARG A 79 -1.42 15.27 11.19
CA ARG A 79 -0.46 14.64 10.26
C ARG A 79 -0.72 13.15 10.07
N ILE A 80 -0.98 12.43 11.15
CA ILE A 80 -1.29 10.99 11.08
C ILE A 80 -2.54 10.75 10.23
N ILE A 81 -3.57 11.58 10.40
CA ILE A 81 -4.83 11.44 9.65
C ILE A 81 -4.63 11.77 8.18
N ALA A 82 -3.89 12.85 7.87
CA ALA A 82 -3.54 13.18 6.49
C ALA A 82 -2.71 12.07 5.83
N ASN A 83 -1.69 11.55 6.52
CA ASN A 83 -0.86 10.46 6.03
C ASN A 83 -1.68 9.17 5.82
N ARG A 84 -2.59 8.84 6.74
CA ARG A 84 -3.49 7.69 6.59
C ARG A 84 -4.40 7.85 5.38
N ALA A 85 -4.97 9.03 5.16
CA ALA A 85 -5.81 9.30 4.00
C ALA A 85 -5.04 9.13 2.69
N ALA A 86 -3.82 9.68 2.61
CA ALA A 86 -2.93 9.53 1.45
C ALA A 86 -2.57 8.06 1.20
N TRP A 87 -2.19 7.33 2.25
CA TRP A 87 -1.86 5.90 2.16
C TRP A 87 -3.05 5.06 1.71
N VAL A 88 -4.24 5.27 2.27
CA VAL A 88 -5.46 4.54 1.88
C VAL A 88 -5.81 4.82 0.41
N ALA A 89 -5.73 6.07 -0.02
CA ALA A 89 -6.02 6.44 -1.40
C ALA A 89 -5.04 5.78 -2.38
N LEU A 90 -3.74 5.83 -2.09
CA LEU A 90 -2.71 5.20 -2.91
C LEU A 90 -2.84 3.67 -2.91
N SER A 91 -2.84 3.05 -1.74
CA SER A 91 -2.87 1.59 -1.62
C SER A 91 -4.14 0.99 -2.20
N GLY A 92 -5.29 1.63 -2.01
CA GLY A 92 -6.56 1.23 -2.63
C GLY A 92 -6.47 1.23 -4.17
N ARG A 93 -5.85 2.26 -4.77
CA ARG A 93 -5.64 2.31 -6.23
C ARG A 93 -4.74 1.20 -6.74
N ILE A 94 -3.62 0.93 -6.04
CA ILE A 94 -2.68 -0.11 -6.45
C ILE A 94 -3.28 -1.50 -6.30
N VAL A 95 -3.97 -1.76 -5.18
CA VAL A 95 -4.68 -3.02 -4.94
C VAL A 95 -5.76 -3.23 -5.99
N GLY A 96 -6.54 -2.20 -6.33
CA GLY A 96 -7.56 -2.27 -7.37
C GLY A 96 -6.98 -2.63 -8.75
N GLN A 97 -5.91 -1.97 -9.18
CA GLN A 97 -5.21 -2.29 -10.43
C GLN A 97 -4.65 -3.73 -10.42
N ARG A 98 -4.07 -4.16 -9.30
CA ARG A 98 -3.54 -5.52 -9.14
C ARG A 98 -4.64 -6.58 -9.30
N LEU A 99 -5.80 -6.36 -8.69
CA LEU A 99 -6.94 -7.26 -8.81
C LEU A 99 -7.42 -7.33 -10.27
N ALA A 100 -7.53 -6.18 -10.95
CA ALA A 100 -7.90 -6.15 -12.37
C ALA A 100 -6.91 -6.92 -13.27
N TYR A 101 -5.60 -6.82 -13.00
CA TYR A 101 -4.59 -7.61 -13.72
C TYR A 101 -4.67 -9.10 -13.40
N GLN A 102 -4.98 -9.48 -12.16
CA GLN A 102 -5.17 -10.88 -11.80
C GLN A 102 -6.42 -11.45 -12.48
N ASP A 103 -7.53 -10.70 -12.51
CA ASP A 103 -8.75 -11.11 -13.19
C ASP A 103 -8.50 -11.32 -14.69
N ALA A 104 -7.74 -10.41 -15.34
CA ALA A 104 -7.34 -10.55 -16.73
C ALA A 104 -6.42 -11.77 -16.97
N LEU A 105 -5.48 -12.01 -16.06
CA LEU A 105 -4.55 -13.16 -16.13
C LEU A 105 -5.29 -14.50 -15.96
N ASP A 106 -6.27 -14.54 -15.07
CA ASP A 106 -7.08 -15.73 -14.84
C ASP A 106 -7.94 -16.05 -16.08
N ALA A 107 -8.47 -15.01 -16.74
CA ALA A 107 -9.28 -15.13 -17.96
C ALA A 107 -8.48 -15.41 -19.26
N ALA A 108 -7.15 -15.24 -19.26
CA ALA A 108 -6.32 -15.47 -20.45
C ALA A 108 -6.24 -16.96 -20.83
N ASP A 109 -6.45 -17.31 -22.10
CA ASP A 109 -6.37 -18.71 -22.57
C ASP A 109 -5.10 -18.99 -23.38
N THR A 110 -4.46 -17.94 -23.89
CA THR A 110 -3.29 -18.01 -24.78
C THR A 110 -2.12 -17.19 -24.26
N ALA A 111 -0.92 -17.46 -24.78
CA ALA A 111 0.28 -16.69 -24.43
C ALA A 111 0.16 -15.23 -24.92
N GLU A 112 -0.56 -15.03 -26.03
CA GLU A 112 -0.90 -13.74 -26.59
C GLU A 112 -1.79 -12.94 -25.64
N ASP A 113 -2.86 -13.53 -25.10
CA ASP A 113 -3.74 -12.86 -24.11
C ASP A 113 -2.93 -12.40 -22.88
N VAL A 114 -2.00 -13.24 -22.40
CA VAL A 114 -1.13 -12.87 -21.27
C VAL A 114 -0.19 -11.72 -21.63
N ALA A 115 0.27 -11.65 -22.88
CA ALA A 115 1.15 -10.58 -23.36
C ALA A 115 0.41 -9.24 -23.50
N GLU A 116 -0.91 -9.24 -23.71
CA GLU A 116 -1.73 -8.02 -23.73
C GLU A 116 -1.87 -7.36 -22.33
N ILE A 117 -1.58 -8.10 -21.25
CA ILE A 117 -1.57 -7.57 -19.89
C ILE A 117 -0.31 -6.73 -19.66
N VAL A 118 -0.42 -5.44 -19.96
CA VAL A 118 0.60 -4.43 -19.67
C VAL A 118 0.53 -4.03 -18.20
N VAL A 119 1.52 -4.46 -17.42
CA VAL A 119 1.58 -4.21 -15.96
C VAL A 119 2.21 -2.85 -15.71
N GLU A 120 1.36 -1.83 -15.52
CA GLU A 120 1.79 -0.47 -15.21
C GLU A 120 0.92 0.13 -14.12
N TYR A 121 1.50 0.31 -12.94
CA TYR A 121 0.79 0.86 -11.79
C TYR A 121 0.84 2.38 -11.76
N VAL A 122 -0.34 3.02 -11.81
CA VAL A 122 -0.47 4.47 -11.70
C VAL A 122 -0.75 4.86 -10.24
N ALA A 123 0.14 5.67 -9.67
CA ALA A 123 0.05 6.16 -8.30
C ALA A 123 -0.77 7.45 -8.14
N GLY A 124 -0.89 8.26 -9.19
CA GLY A 124 -1.56 9.57 -9.22
C GLY A 124 -2.82 9.62 -10.08
N GLY A 125 -3.59 10.70 -9.96
CA GLY A 125 -4.70 11.08 -10.83
C GLY A 125 -4.65 12.58 -11.11
#